data_AF-A0A661CEQ4-F1
#
_entry.id   AF-A0A661CEQ4-F1
#
_cell.length_a   1.000
_cell.length_b   1.000
_cell.length_c   1.000
_cell.angle_alpha   90.00
_cell.angle_beta   90.00
_cell.angle_gamma   90.00
#
_symmetry.space_group_name_H-M   'P 1'
#
loop_
_entity.id
_entity.type
_entity.pdbx_description
1 polymer ?
#
loop_
_entity_poly.entity_id
_entity_poly.type
_entity_poly.pdbx_seq_one_letter_code
_entity_poly.pdbx_strand_id
1 'polypeptide(L)' 'MVEDFFALPISFMPFDLSLNVIEVDDDLVCDFEYNVELFEATTIQGWLAAFQTLLENIVANPSGQVINFLKL' A
#
# COMPACT_ATOMS: atom_id res chain seq x y z
N MET A 1 -18.84 -12.17 -3.00
CA MET A 1 -18.14 -12.85 -1.88
C MET A 1 -16.82 -12.15 -1.61
N VAL A 2 -16.86 -10.86 -1.24
CA VAL A 2 -15.65 -10.04 -0.96
C VAL A 2 -15.75 -9.33 0.40
N GLU A 3 -16.80 -9.63 1.18
CA GLU A 3 -17.08 -8.89 2.42
C GLU A 3 -16.41 -9.50 3.67
N ASP A 4 -15.87 -10.73 3.59
CA ASP A 4 -15.43 -11.48 4.78
C ASP A 4 -13.91 -11.48 5.05
N PHE A 5 -13.09 -10.86 4.18
CA PHE A 5 -11.63 -10.84 4.38
C PHE A 5 -11.13 -9.75 5.36
N PHE A 6 -11.98 -8.82 5.80
CA PHE A 6 -11.54 -7.60 6.51
C PHE A 6 -11.94 -7.47 7.99
N ALA A 7 -12.42 -8.51 8.68
CA ALA A 7 -12.99 -8.30 10.02
C ALA A 7 -12.63 -9.34 11.09
N LEU A 8 -11.38 -9.80 11.13
CA LEU A 8 -10.83 -10.25 12.42
C LEU A 8 -10.08 -9.07 13.04
N PRO A 9 -10.45 -8.60 14.24
CA PRO A 9 -9.72 -7.51 14.89
C PRO A 9 -8.28 -7.95 15.13
N ILE A 10 -7.36 -7.34 14.40
CA ILE A 10 -5.93 -7.57 14.54
C ILE A 10 -5.55 -6.94 15.88
N SER A 11 -5.56 -7.74 16.94
CA SER A 11 -5.27 -7.28 18.30
C SER A 11 -3.81 -6.86 18.49
N PHE A 12 -2.95 -7.05 17.48
CA PHE A 12 -1.54 -6.71 17.54
C PHE A 12 -1.03 -6.34 16.15
N MET A 13 -0.74 -5.06 15.94
CA MET A 13 -0.01 -4.60 14.76
C MET A 13 1.50 -4.72 15.03
N PRO A 14 2.24 -5.61 14.34
CA PRO A 14 3.67 -5.80 14.58
C PRO A 14 4.52 -4.62 14.10
N PHE A 15 3.98 -3.77 13.23
CA PHE A 15 4.65 -2.62 12.63
C PHE A 15 3.74 -1.40 12.66
N ASP A 16 4.35 -0.21 12.70
CA ASP A 16 3.62 1.07 12.65
C ASP A 16 2.89 1.31 11.33
N LEU A 17 3.34 0.65 10.25
CA LEU A 17 2.76 0.67 8.92
C LEU A 17 3.02 -0.68 8.24
N SER A 18 1.98 -1.30 7.69
CA SER A 18 2.06 -2.52 6.89
C SER A 18 1.25 -2.35 5.62
N LEU A 19 1.81 -2.76 4.48
CA LEU A 19 1.10 -2.88 3.22
C LEU A 19 0.79 -4.36 3.00
N ASN A 20 -0.48 -4.71 2.92
CA ASN A 20 -0.93 -6.00 2.46
C ASN A 20 -1.28 -5.91 0.96
N VAL A 21 -0.85 -6.91 0.19
CA VAL A 21 -1.17 -7.04 -1.23
C VAL A 21 -1.65 -8.45 -1.47
N ILE A 22 -2.91 -8.58 -1.89
CA ILE A 22 -3.53 -9.86 -2.19
C ILE A 22 -4.05 -9.85 -3.62
N GLU A 23 -3.87 -10.97 -4.30
CA GLU A 23 -4.50 -11.22 -5.59
C GLU A 23 -5.92 -11.74 -5.34
N VAL A 24 -6.91 -11.05 -5.90
CA VAL A 24 -8.32 -11.44 -5.84
C VAL A 24 -8.82 -11.45 -7.27
N ASP A 25 -9.22 -12.65 -7.72
CA ASP A 25 -9.49 -12.92 -9.14
C ASP A 25 -8.28 -12.53 -10.01
N ASP A 26 -8.39 -11.53 -10.87
CA ASP A 26 -7.30 -11.02 -11.74
C ASP A 26 -6.80 -9.61 -11.32
N ASP A 27 -7.24 -9.13 -10.15
CA ASP A 27 -6.88 -7.81 -9.63
C ASP A 27 -5.98 -7.91 -8.39
N LEU A 28 -5.10 -6.92 -8.21
CA LEU A 28 -4.36 -6.73 -6.97
C LEU A 28 -5.12 -5.79 -6.05
N VAL A 29 -5.52 -6.29 -4.88
CA VAL A 29 -6.07 -5.47 -3.80
C VAL A 29 -4.94 -5.12 -2.85
N CYS A 30 -4.76 -3.82 -2.62
CA CYS A 30 -3.75 -3.28 -1.72
C CYS A 30 -4.43 -2.55 -0.56
N ASP A 31 -4.03 -2.85 0.66
CA ASP A 31 -4.52 -2.18 1.87
C ASP A 31 -3.36 -1.85 2.82
N PHE A 32 -3.46 -0.67 3.44
CA PHE A 32 -2.51 -0.24 4.46
C PHE A 32 -3.17 -0.37 5.83
N GLU A 33 -2.49 -1.06 6.72
CA GLU A 33 -2.73 -1.00 8.16
C GLU A 33 -1.70 -0.08 8.78
N TYR A 34 -2.15 0.91 9.56
CA TYR A 34 -1.25 1.89 10.15
C TYR A 34 -1.66 2.31 11.56
N ASN A 35 -0.66 2.72 12.34
CA ASN A 35 -0.87 3.32 13.65
C ASN A 35 -1.42 4.75 13.49
N VAL A 36 -2.67 4.95 13.89
CA VAL A 36 -3.38 6.24 13.78
C VAL A 36 -2.82 7.34 14.69
N GLU A 37 -2.00 7.00 15.70
CA GLU A 37 -1.26 7.98 16.49
C GLU A 37 -0.06 8.56 15.74
N LEU A 38 0.46 7.83 14.74
CA LEU A 38 1.64 8.21 13.96
C LEU A 38 1.28 8.77 12.58
N PHE A 39 0.16 8.35 11.99
CA PHE A 39 -0.22 8.72 10.64
C PHE A 39 -1.68 9.16 10.51
N GLU A 40 -1.89 10.24 9.78
CA GLU A 40 -3.21 10.65 9.31
C GLU A 40 -3.65 9.81 8.11
N ALA A 41 -4.95 9.54 8.00
CA ALA A 41 -5.53 8.78 6.88
C ALA A 41 -5.21 9.40 5.51
N THR A 42 -5.20 10.73 5.44
CA THR A 42 -4.88 11.51 4.23
C THR A 42 -3.44 11.26 3.75
N THR A 43 -2.49 11.13 4.67
CA THR A 43 -1.09 10.78 4.35
C THR A 43 -1.02 9.39 3.73
N ILE A 44 -1.67 8.41 4.34
CA ILE A 44 -1.69 7.02 3.84
C ILE A 44 -2.37 6.92 2.47
N GLN A 45 -3.46 7.65 2.25
CA GLN A 45 -4.12 7.74 0.94
C GLN A 45 -3.19 8.32 -0.13
N GLY A 46 -2.44 9.38 0.21
CA GLY A 46 -1.44 9.96 -0.69
C GLY A 46 -0.33 8.97 -1.05
N TRP A 47 0.14 8.19 -0.08
CA TRP A 47 1.16 7.16 -0.32
C TRP A 47 0.64 5.99 -1.15
N LEU A 48 -0.62 5.56 -0.95
CA LEU A 48 -1.25 4.53 -1.77
C LEU A 48 -1.37 5.01 -3.24
N ALA A 49 -1.79 6.25 -3.46
CA ALA A 49 -1.86 6.83 -4.81
C ALA A 49 -0.47 6.95 -5.47
N ALA A 50 0.55 7.33 -4.70
CA ALA A 50 1.93 7.37 -5.17
C ALA A 50 2.47 5.97 -5.50
N PHE A 51 2.15 4.97 -4.69
CA PHE A 51 2.52 3.58 -4.91
C PHE A 51 1.86 3.01 -6.18
N GLN A 52 0.56 3.28 -6.39
CA GLN A 52 -0.12 2.92 -7.64
C GLN A 52 0.56 3.56 -8.86
N THR A 53 0.81 4.87 -8.80
CA THR A 53 1.51 5.59 -9.88
C THR A 53 2.89 4.97 -10.16
N LEU A 54 3.60 4.54 -9.11
CA LEU A 54 4.91 3.89 -9.25
C LEU A 54 4.79 2.56 -10.01
N LEU A 55 3.83 1.72 -9.63
CA LEU A 55 3.58 0.44 -10.29
C LEU A 55 3.21 0.61 -11.76
N GLU A 56 2.32 1.55 -12.07
CA GLU A 56 1.92 1.87 -13.44
C GLU A 56 3.13 2.28 -14.30
N ASN A 57 4.04 3.10 -13.75
CA ASN A 57 5.26 3.50 -14.45
C ASN A 57 6.25 2.35 -14.64
N ILE A 58 6.41 1.46 -13.65
CA ILE A 58 7.27 0.27 -13.75
C ILE A 58 6.77 -0.66 -14.85
N VAL A 59 5.46 -0.92 -14.91
CA VAL A 59 4.86 -1.77 -15.94
C VAL A 59 5.00 -1.14 -17.32
N ALA A 60 4.79 0.18 -17.44
CA ALA A 60 4.91 0.89 -18.71
C ALA A 60 6.36 0.99 -19.23
N ASN A 61 7.35 1.06 -18.33
CA ASN A 61 8.77 1.10 -18.68
C ASN A 61 9.61 0.23 -17.72
N PRO A 62 9.66 -1.09 -17.93
CA PRO A 62 10.34 -2.02 -17.01
C PRO A 62 11.86 -1.81 -16.92
N SER A 63 12.47 -1.19 -17.94
CA SER A 63 13.89 -0.81 -17.97
C SER A 63 14.16 0.59 -17.41
N GLY A 64 13.11 1.33 -17.07
CA GLY A 64 13.20 2.67 -16.53
C GLY A 64 13.75 2.67 -15.10
N GLN A 65 14.54 3.69 -14.77
CA GLN A 65 14.90 3.91 -13.38
C GLN A 65 13.68 4.39 -12.59
N VAL A 66 13.46 3.78 -11.43
CA VAL A 66 12.31 4.00 -10.53
C VAL A 66 12.43 5.31 -9.71
N ILE A 67 13.45 6.15 -10.00
CA ILE A 67 13.88 7.40 -9.33
C ILE A 67 14.88 7.24 -8.18
N ASN A 68 15.80 8.21 -8.15
CA ASN A 68 16.96 8.42 -7.29
C ASN A 68 16.54 8.93 -5.90
N PHE A 69 17.08 8.33 -4.84
CA PHE A 69 16.82 8.71 -3.46
C PHE A 69 17.15 10.20 -3.24
N LEU A 70 16.16 11.00 -2.85
CA LEU A 70 16.42 12.27 -2.17
C LEU A 70 17.14 11.93 -0.87
N LYS A 71 18.47 12.06 -0.87
CA LYS A 71 19.24 12.17 0.37
C LYS A 71 18.85 13.50 1.01
N LEU A 72 18.01 13.44 2.05
CA LEU A 72 17.93 14.49 3.05
C LEU A 72 19.25 14.56 3.82
#